data_AF-A0A0S9NF57-F1
#
_entry.id   AF-A0A0S9NF57-F1
#
_cell.length_a   1.000
_cell.length_b   1.000
_cell.length_c   1.000
_cell.angle_alpha   90.00
_cell.angle_beta   90.00
_cell.angle_gamma   90.00
#
_symmetry.space_group_name_H-M   'P 1'
#
loop_
_entity.id
_entity.type
_entity.pdbx_description
1 polymer ?
#
loop_
_entity_poly.entity_id
_entity_poly.type
_entity_poly.pdbx_seq_one_letter_code
_entity_poly.pdbx_strand_id
1 'polypeptide(L)'
;MSNIVPFNFDGHRVTVISDESGEPLFVAKEVASILGYSDAEAMTRRLDEDEKQNRQIVGFGPRGVTVINESGLYSAILASQKTEAGPFKKWVTKEVLPSIRKTGSYTAKNAVGPLKATAEAAKAFPALARVARMLGCDKNAAAIAANQAIFGLTNINLMKQLGTTHLEAEKQDTLWFTPTELGQRFHNTSARGMNLLLAEAGLQAKINDKWEPTQVGREFCRLFDTSKKHGSGVPVMQVKWSINVLPMLGESKEAA
;
A
#
# COMPACT_ATOMS: atom_id res chain seq x y z
N MET A 1 11.06 -4.01 16.48
CA MET A 1 9.61 -4.26 16.64
C MET A 1 9.33 -5.62 16.01
N SER A 2 8.96 -6.62 16.80
CA SER A 2 8.65 -7.97 16.28
C SER A 2 7.25 -7.94 15.66
N ASN A 3 7.15 -8.18 14.35
CA ASN A 3 5.89 -8.21 13.65
C ASN A 3 5.26 -9.60 13.84
N ILE A 4 4.06 -9.65 14.42
CA ILE A 4 3.34 -10.89 14.69
C ILE A 4 2.45 -11.18 13.47
N VAL A 5 2.74 -12.26 12.75
CA VAL A 5 1.95 -12.69 11.59
C VAL A 5 1.19 -13.96 11.96
N PRO A 6 -0.16 -13.97 11.92
CA PRO A 6 -0.92 -15.20 12.15
C PRO A 6 -0.82 -16.14 10.95
N PHE A 7 -0.31 -17.35 11.15
CA PHE A 7 -0.33 -18.46 10.19
C PHE A 7 -1.60 -19.30 10.37
N ASN A 8 -2.22 -19.75 9.27
CA ASN A 8 -3.47 -20.52 9.31
C ASN A 8 -3.22 -21.98 8.94
N PHE A 9 -3.42 -22.89 9.90
CA PHE A 9 -3.33 -24.34 9.68
C PHE A 9 -4.71 -24.97 9.89
N ASP A 10 -5.34 -25.41 8.80
CA ASP A 10 -6.65 -26.10 8.85
C ASP A 10 -7.73 -25.31 9.62
N GLY A 11 -7.77 -23.99 9.46
CA GLY A 11 -8.70 -23.09 10.17
C GLY A 11 -8.24 -22.65 11.56
N HIS A 12 -7.14 -23.20 12.06
CA HIS A 12 -6.55 -22.83 13.34
C HIS A 12 -5.50 -21.73 13.14
N ARG A 13 -5.66 -20.62 13.87
CA ARG A 13 -4.71 -19.52 13.85
C ARG A 13 -3.57 -19.82 14.81
N VAL A 14 -2.33 -19.75 14.31
CA VAL A 14 -1.10 -19.82 15.10
C VAL A 14 -0.36 -18.50 14.94
N THR A 15 0.01 -17.91 16.06
CA THR A 15 0.84 -16.72 16.19
C THR A 15 2.27 -17.07 15.78
N VAL A 16 2.77 -16.44 14.71
CA VAL A 16 4.14 -16.58 14.21
C VAL A 16 4.90 -15.28 14.37
N ILE A 17 6.15 -15.40 14.78
CA ILE A 17 7.04 -14.30 15.11
C ILE A 17 8.31 -14.51 14.29
N SER A 18 8.76 -13.48 13.58
CA SER A 18 10.03 -13.56 12.87
C SER A 18 11.20 -13.37 13.84
N ASP A 19 12.22 -14.21 13.72
CA ASP A 19 13.50 -14.00 14.40
C ASP A 19 14.36 -12.93 13.69
N GLU A 20 15.60 -12.74 14.16
CA GLU A 20 16.54 -11.75 13.60
C GLU A 20 16.97 -12.08 12.17
N SER A 21 16.90 -13.35 11.77
CA SER A 21 17.21 -13.85 10.44
C SER A 21 15.98 -13.85 9.50
N GLY A 22 14.79 -13.56 10.05
CA GLY A 22 13.52 -13.62 9.33
C GLY A 22 12.83 -14.98 9.37
N GLU A 23 13.40 -15.96 10.09
CA GLU A 23 12.85 -17.31 10.22
C GLU A 23 11.63 -17.34 11.16
N PRO A 24 10.66 -18.23 10.91
CA PRO A 24 9.42 -18.28 11.69
C PRO A 24 9.62 -18.98 13.04
N LEU A 25 9.13 -18.34 14.10
CA LEU A 25 8.99 -18.87 15.44
C LEU A 25 7.50 -18.96 15.82
N PHE A 26 7.06 -20.13 16.24
CA PHE A 26 5.66 -20.45 16.53
C PHE A 26 5.41 -20.44 18.04
N VAL A 27 4.31 -19.83 18.49
CA VAL A 27 3.93 -19.85 19.91
C VAL A 27 3.56 -21.27 20.34
N ALA A 28 4.39 -21.87 21.20
CA ALA A 28 4.29 -23.28 21.57
C ALA A 28 2.95 -23.63 22.23
N LYS A 29 2.35 -22.71 22.99
CA LYS A 29 1.05 -22.90 23.64
C LYS A 29 -0.08 -23.12 22.64
N GLU A 30 -0.08 -22.38 21.54
CA GLU A 30 -1.13 -22.48 20.53
C GLU A 30 -0.96 -23.76 19.72
N VAL A 31 0.28 -24.11 19.36
CA VAL A 31 0.60 -25.37 18.70
C VAL A 31 0.21 -26.57 19.57
N ALA A 32 0.54 -26.54 20.86
CA ALA A 32 0.17 -27.58 21.81
C ALA A 32 -1.35 -27.77 21.91
N SER A 33 -2.11 -26.66 21.94
CA SER A 33 -3.57 -26.70 21.94
C SER A 33 -4.14 -27.34 20.68
N ILE A 34 -3.60 -27.00 19.50
CA ILE A 34 -4.04 -27.56 18.22
C ILE A 34 -3.74 -29.06 18.15
N LEU A 35 -2.58 -29.47 18.65
CA LEU A 35 -2.17 -30.87 18.69
C LEU A 35 -2.81 -31.66 19.84
N GLY A 36 -3.66 -31.05 20.67
CA GLY A 36 -4.36 -31.74 21.76
C GLY A 36 -3.49 -32.13 22.95
N TYR A 37 -2.40 -31.40 23.21
CA TYR A 37 -1.61 -31.52 24.44
C TYR A 37 -2.26 -30.74 25.60
N SER A 38 -1.98 -31.12 26.85
CA SER A 38 -2.49 -30.44 28.05
C SER A 38 -1.99 -29.00 28.16
N ASP A 39 -0.74 -28.78 27.76
CA ASP A 39 -0.02 -27.53 27.87
C ASP A 39 1.19 -27.55 26.91
N ALA A 40 1.87 -26.40 26.81
CA ALA A 40 3.05 -26.25 25.97
C ALA A 40 4.21 -27.15 26.44
N GLU A 41 4.41 -27.32 27.74
CA GLU A 41 5.55 -28.06 28.32
C GLU A 41 5.47 -29.55 28.01
N ALA A 42 4.27 -30.13 28.07
CA ALA A 42 4.01 -31.52 27.70
C ALA A 42 4.44 -31.85 26.26
N MET A 43 4.33 -30.86 25.36
CA MET A 43 4.80 -30.93 23.98
C MET A 43 6.29 -30.63 23.87
N THR A 44 6.77 -29.51 24.44
CA THR A 44 8.14 -29.01 24.23
C THR A 44 9.21 -29.77 25.00
N ARG A 45 8.85 -30.54 26.05
CA ARG A 45 9.82 -31.39 26.78
C ARG A 45 10.51 -32.45 25.93
N ARG A 46 9.95 -32.76 24.76
CA ARG A 46 10.48 -33.74 23.80
C ARG A 46 11.31 -33.09 22.69
N LEU A 47 11.29 -31.76 22.62
CA LEU A 47 12.04 -31.01 21.63
C LEU A 47 13.45 -30.76 22.16
N ASP A 48 14.38 -30.75 21.22
CA ASP A 48 15.78 -30.46 21.51
C ASP A 48 15.93 -28.98 21.97
N GLU A 49 17.04 -28.67 22.62
CA GLU A 49 17.25 -27.34 23.20
C GLU A 49 17.38 -26.24 22.15
N ASP A 50 17.79 -26.57 20.92
CA ASP A 50 17.86 -25.65 19.77
C ASP A 50 16.50 -25.47 19.08
N GLU A 51 15.52 -26.31 19.36
CA GLU A 51 14.18 -26.28 18.76
C GLU A 51 13.19 -25.40 19.53
N LYS A 52 13.52 -25.00 20.76
CA LYS A 52 12.66 -24.22 21.66
C LYS A 52 13.42 -23.07 22.31
N GLN A 53 12.72 -21.95 22.53
CA GLN A 53 13.29 -20.80 23.22
C GLN A 53 12.19 -20.09 24.02
N ASN A 54 12.51 -19.59 25.22
CA ASN A 54 11.66 -18.60 25.89
C ASN A 54 12.04 -17.20 25.41
N ARG A 55 11.06 -16.42 24.93
CA ARG A 55 11.28 -15.04 24.48
C ARG A 55 10.40 -14.06 25.23
N GLN A 56 10.97 -12.91 25.57
CA GLN A 56 10.22 -11.77 26.09
C GLN A 56 9.62 -11.00 24.92
N ILE A 57 8.29 -11.00 24.82
CA ILE A 57 7.57 -10.43 23.67
C ILE A 57 6.49 -9.49 24.21
N VAL A 58 6.41 -8.29 23.63
CA VAL A 58 5.41 -7.29 24.02
C VAL A 58 4.01 -7.86 23.81
N GLY A 59 3.16 -7.75 24.83
CA GLY A 59 1.82 -8.37 24.85
C GLY A 59 1.79 -9.74 25.53
N PHE A 60 2.95 -10.35 25.79
CA PHE A 60 3.08 -11.49 26.69
C PHE A 60 3.56 -11.01 28.07
N GLY A 61 3.14 -11.71 29.12
CA GLY A 61 3.42 -11.33 30.50
C GLY A 61 4.92 -11.31 30.86
N PRO A 62 5.27 -10.98 32.12
CA PRO A 62 6.66 -10.85 32.55
C PRO A 62 7.48 -12.16 32.50
N ARG A 63 6.83 -13.31 32.28
CA ARG A 63 7.48 -14.63 32.14
C ARG A 63 7.85 -14.98 30.70
N GLY A 64 7.59 -14.09 29.75
CA GLY A 64 7.77 -14.34 28.32
C GLY A 64 6.81 -15.40 27.78
N VAL A 65 7.14 -15.93 26.61
CA VAL A 65 6.41 -17.00 25.93
C VAL A 65 7.40 -18.00 25.33
N THR A 66 7.09 -19.28 25.48
CA THR A 66 7.84 -20.34 24.79
C THR A 66 7.46 -20.37 23.32
N VAL A 67 8.46 -20.25 22.48
CA VAL A 67 8.35 -20.39 21.03
C VAL A 67 9.16 -21.58 20.56
N ILE A 68 8.74 -22.18 19.44
CA ILE A 68 9.45 -23.26 18.76
C ILE A 68 9.78 -22.83 17.33
N ASN A 69 10.93 -23.25 16.82
CA ASN A 69 11.27 -23.02 15.41
C ASN A 69 10.56 -24.04 14.50
N GLU A 70 10.79 -23.93 13.19
CA GLU A 70 10.18 -24.83 12.21
C GLU A 70 10.60 -26.30 12.41
N SER A 71 11.85 -26.56 12.79
CA SER A 71 12.31 -27.92 13.16
C SER A 71 11.50 -28.48 14.32
N GLY A 72 11.39 -27.71 15.41
CA GLY A 72 10.63 -28.10 16.60
C GLY A 72 9.15 -28.30 16.33
N LEU A 73 8.55 -27.50 15.44
CA LEU A 73 7.18 -27.70 14.98
C LEU A 73 7.02 -29.06 14.29
N TYR A 74 7.91 -29.40 13.35
CA TYR A 74 7.85 -30.68 12.65
C TYR A 74 8.16 -31.85 13.58
N SER A 75 9.14 -31.74 14.46
CA SER A 75 9.45 -32.72 15.51
C SER A 75 8.22 -32.99 16.39
N ALA A 76 7.55 -31.94 16.87
CA ALA A 76 6.34 -32.06 17.67
C ALA A 76 5.20 -32.77 16.92
N ILE A 77 4.96 -32.41 15.66
CA ILE A 77 3.89 -33.01 14.86
C ILE A 77 4.22 -34.47 14.55
N LEU A 78 5.42 -34.77 14.05
CA LEU A 78 5.84 -36.11 13.63
C LEU A 78 5.93 -37.09 14.82
N ALA A 79 6.30 -36.61 16.02
CA ALA A 79 6.31 -37.44 17.23
C ALA A 79 4.92 -37.58 17.90
N SER A 80 3.96 -36.71 17.60
CA SER A 80 2.66 -36.69 18.29
C SER A 80 1.80 -37.92 18.01
N GLN A 81 1.30 -38.59 19.04
CA GLN A 81 0.35 -39.71 18.89
C GLN A 81 -1.12 -39.25 18.82
N LYS A 82 -1.35 -37.94 18.81
CA LYS A 82 -2.68 -37.33 18.85
C LYS A 82 -3.35 -37.41 17.47
N THR A 83 -4.66 -37.56 17.47
CA THR A 83 -5.48 -37.70 16.24
C THR A 83 -5.36 -36.50 15.32
N GLU A 84 -5.19 -35.33 15.92
CA GLU A 84 -5.04 -34.01 15.30
C GLU A 84 -3.76 -33.92 14.45
N ALA A 85 -2.70 -34.62 14.85
CA ALA A 85 -1.45 -34.71 14.07
C ALA A 85 -1.56 -35.67 12.87
N GLY A 86 -2.56 -36.55 12.86
CA GLY A 86 -2.73 -37.62 11.88
C GLY A 86 -2.82 -37.15 10.42
N PRO A 87 -3.66 -36.15 10.07
CA PRO A 87 -3.77 -35.62 8.72
C PRO A 87 -2.44 -35.11 8.16
N PHE A 88 -1.73 -34.28 8.93
CA PHE A 88 -0.44 -33.72 8.52
C PHE A 88 0.60 -34.84 8.30
N LYS A 89 0.74 -35.75 9.27
CA LYS A 89 1.65 -36.90 9.14
C LYS A 89 1.38 -37.71 7.87
N LYS A 90 0.12 -38.03 7.61
CA LYS A 90 -0.28 -38.78 6.41
C LYS A 90 0.03 -38.00 5.14
N TRP A 91 -0.24 -36.70 5.11
CA TRP A 91 0.07 -35.85 3.97
C TRP A 91 1.58 -35.80 3.68
N VAL A 92 2.41 -35.56 4.71
CA VAL A 92 3.87 -35.54 4.57
C VAL A 92 4.40 -36.89 4.08
N THR A 93 3.96 -37.99 4.71
CA THR A 93 4.50 -39.33 4.44
C THR A 93 3.96 -39.98 3.16
N LYS A 94 2.74 -39.65 2.72
CA LYS A 94 2.13 -40.23 1.50
C LYS A 94 2.26 -39.34 0.28
N GLU A 95 2.32 -38.02 0.44
CA GLU A 95 2.34 -37.07 -0.67
C GLU A 95 3.69 -36.35 -0.77
N VAL A 96 4.09 -35.61 0.26
CA VAL A 96 5.26 -34.70 0.18
C VAL A 96 6.56 -35.47 0.00
N LEU A 97 6.95 -36.31 0.96
CA LEU A 97 8.22 -37.04 0.92
C LEU A 97 8.31 -37.97 -0.28
N PRO A 98 7.28 -38.74 -0.67
CA PRO A 98 7.31 -39.53 -1.90
C PRO A 98 7.47 -38.68 -3.17
N SER A 99 6.88 -37.48 -3.22
CA SER A 99 7.02 -36.58 -4.38
C SER A 99 8.45 -36.04 -4.48
N ILE A 100 9.02 -35.57 -3.37
CA ILE A 100 10.42 -35.10 -3.32
C ILE A 100 11.36 -36.23 -3.71
N ARG A 101 11.21 -37.43 -3.13
CA ARG A 101 12.05 -38.59 -3.47
C ARG A 101 11.98 -38.95 -4.95
N LYS A 102 10.80 -38.85 -5.58
CA LYS A 102 10.59 -39.25 -6.98
C LYS A 102 11.00 -38.16 -7.98
N THR A 103 10.82 -36.89 -7.64
CA THR A 103 10.91 -35.78 -8.60
C THR A 103 11.97 -34.73 -8.23
N GLY A 104 12.61 -34.85 -7.07
CA GLY A 104 13.53 -33.87 -6.52
C GLY A 104 12.84 -32.64 -5.92
N SER A 105 11.52 -32.52 -5.99
CA SER A 105 10.78 -31.36 -5.48
C SER A 105 9.36 -31.71 -5.02
N TYR A 106 8.72 -30.79 -4.31
CA TYR A 106 7.29 -30.83 -4.03
C TYR A 106 6.69 -29.46 -4.36
N THR A 107 5.66 -29.45 -5.19
CA THR A 107 4.87 -28.25 -5.47
C THR A 107 3.49 -28.46 -4.88
N ALA A 108 3.11 -27.65 -3.90
CA ALA A 108 1.79 -27.74 -3.31
C ALA A 108 0.72 -27.45 -4.39
N LYS A 109 -0.32 -28.31 -4.48
CA LYS A 109 -1.36 -28.22 -5.53
C LYS A 109 -2.13 -26.89 -5.52
N ASN A 110 -2.17 -26.22 -4.38
CA ASN A 110 -2.78 -24.90 -4.17
C ASN A 110 -1.74 -23.78 -3.94
N ALA A 111 -0.45 -24.05 -4.14
CA ALA A 111 0.51 -22.97 -4.29
C ALA A 111 0.15 -22.26 -5.58
N VAL A 112 -0.60 -21.17 -5.46
CA VAL A 112 -0.72 -20.18 -6.52
C VAL A 112 0.71 -19.72 -6.76
N GLY A 113 1.33 -20.22 -7.85
CA GLY A 113 2.72 -19.89 -8.15
C GLY A 113 2.96 -18.39 -8.07
N PRO A 114 4.16 -17.91 -7.71
CA PRO A 114 4.42 -16.50 -7.42
C PRO A 114 3.83 -15.55 -8.47
N LEU A 115 3.92 -15.92 -9.75
CA LEU A 115 3.36 -15.17 -10.87
C LEU A 115 1.83 -15.04 -10.81
N LYS A 116 1.11 -16.13 -10.50
CA LYS A 116 -0.35 -16.13 -10.42
C LYS A 116 -0.83 -15.38 -9.17
N ALA A 117 -0.09 -15.46 -8.06
CA ALA A 117 -0.41 -14.72 -6.85
C ALA A 117 -0.20 -13.22 -7.05
N THR A 118 0.90 -12.83 -7.69
CA THR A 118 1.15 -11.47 -8.15
C THR A 118 0.07 -10.99 -9.13
N ALA A 119 -0.37 -11.84 -10.07
CA ALA A 119 -1.42 -11.48 -11.02
C ALA A 119 -2.77 -11.20 -10.32
N GLU A 120 -3.17 -12.01 -9.34
CA GLU A 120 -4.39 -11.77 -8.55
C GLU A 120 -4.27 -10.49 -7.70
N ALA A 121 -3.12 -10.26 -7.05
CA ALA A 121 -2.84 -9.02 -6.34
C ALA A 121 -2.94 -7.80 -7.28
N ALA A 122 -2.38 -7.89 -8.49
CA ALA A 122 -2.44 -6.83 -9.49
C ALA A 122 -3.87 -6.54 -9.97
N LYS A 123 -4.74 -7.56 -10.08
CA LYS A 123 -6.16 -7.37 -10.43
C LYS A 123 -6.93 -6.61 -9.35
N ALA A 124 -6.59 -6.80 -8.07
CA ALA A 124 -7.25 -6.12 -6.96
C ALA A 124 -6.83 -4.64 -6.83
N PHE A 125 -5.63 -4.29 -7.30
CA PHE A 125 -5.03 -2.97 -7.10
C PHE A 125 -5.90 -1.79 -7.60
N PRO A 126 -6.45 -1.79 -8.84
CA PRO A 126 -7.24 -0.66 -9.31
C PRO A 126 -8.52 -0.41 -8.51
N ALA A 127 -9.15 -1.48 -8.00
CA ALA A 127 -10.35 -1.38 -7.18
C ALA A 127 -10.03 -0.72 -5.83
N LEU A 128 -8.97 -1.16 -5.15
CA LEU A 128 -8.55 -0.60 -3.87
C LEU A 128 -8.05 0.84 -4.01
N ALA A 129 -7.30 1.16 -5.07
CA ALA A 129 -6.89 2.53 -5.35
C ALA A 129 -8.08 3.46 -5.59
N ARG A 130 -9.14 2.98 -6.26
CA ARG A 130 -10.38 3.73 -6.44
C ARG A 130 -11.10 3.98 -5.12
N VAL A 131 -11.17 2.98 -4.24
CA VAL A 131 -11.75 3.14 -2.89
C VAL A 131 -10.96 4.18 -2.10
N ALA A 132 -9.63 4.11 -2.08
CA ALA A 132 -8.79 5.10 -1.41
C ALA A 132 -9.00 6.52 -1.96
N ARG A 133 -9.17 6.68 -3.28
CA ARG A 133 -9.55 7.96 -3.90
C ARG A 133 -10.89 8.48 -3.41
N MET A 134 -11.89 7.61 -3.27
CA MET A 134 -13.21 7.99 -2.72
C MET A 134 -13.13 8.39 -1.25
N LEU A 135 -12.16 7.87 -0.50
CA LEU A 135 -11.88 8.24 0.89
C LEU A 135 -11.04 9.52 1.01
N GLY A 136 -10.74 10.21 -0.09
CA GLY A 136 -10.05 11.49 -0.09
C GLY A 136 -8.53 11.42 -0.27
N CYS A 137 -7.96 10.24 -0.53
CA CYS A 137 -6.54 10.13 -0.88
C CYS A 137 -6.27 10.72 -2.27
N ASP A 138 -5.19 11.50 -2.39
CA ASP A 138 -4.64 11.86 -3.70
C ASP A 138 -4.12 10.62 -4.45
N LYS A 139 -3.70 10.78 -5.71
CA LYS A 139 -3.30 9.67 -6.58
C LYS A 139 -2.16 8.83 -6.00
N ASN A 140 -1.15 9.47 -5.41
CA ASN A 140 0.02 8.77 -4.87
C ASN A 140 -0.31 8.13 -3.53
N ALA A 141 -1.02 8.85 -2.65
CA ALA A 141 -1.52 8.30 -1.39
C ALA A 141 -2.45 7.09 -1.62
N ALA A 142 -3.30 7.15 -2.65
CA ALA A 142 -4.19 6.06 -3.01
C ALA A 142 -3.44 4.82 -3.53
N ALA A 143 -2.39 5.02 -4.33
CA ALA A 143 -1.54 3.93 -4.79
C ALA A 143 -0.78 3.25 -3.63
N ILE A 144 -0.26 4.05 -2.69
CA ILE A 144 0.39 3.55 -1.48
C ILE A 144 -0.60 2.77 -0.61
N ALA A 145 -1.79 3.33 -0.34
CA ALA A 145 -2.82 2.71 0.46
C ALA A 145 -3.30 1.37 -0.15
N ALA A 146 -3.51 1.34 -1.48
CA ALA A 146 -3.87 0.11 -2.18
C ALA A 146 -2.78 -0.96 -2.08
N ASN A 147 -1.51 -0.57 -2.26
CA ASN A 147 -0.38 -1.50 -2.12
C ASN A 147 -0.24 -2.04 -0.69
N GLN A 148 -0.42 -1.19 0.33
CA GLN A 148 -0.39 -1.60 1.74
C GLN A 148 -1.53 -2.57 2.08
N ALA A 149 -2.75 -2.29 1.61
CA ALA A 149 -3.89 -3.17 1.81
C ALA A 149 -3.67 -4.55 1.16
N ILE A 150 -3.15 -4.59 -0.07
CA ILE A 150 -2.82 -5.85 -0.76
C ILE A 150 -1.72 -6.60 -0.01
N PHE A 151 -0.68 -5.91 0.43
CA PHE A 151 0.40 -6.52 1.19
C PHE A 151 -0.09 -7.13 2.50
N GLY A 152 -0.97 -6.43 3.24
CA GLY A 152 -1.56 -6.96 4.48
C GLY A 152 -2.40 -8.22 4.30
N LEU A 153 -2.97 -8.43 3.10
CA LEU A 153 -3.82 -9.59 2.79
C LEU A 153 -3.06 -10.74 2.12
N THR A 154 -2.05 -10.43 1.32
CA THR A 154 -1.41 -11.40 0.42
C THR A 154 0.09 -11.54 0.64
N ASN A 155 0.69 -10.68 1.46
CA ASN A 155 2.15 -10.51 1.61
C ASN A 155 2.88 -10.14 0.30
N ILE A 156 2.16 -9.65 -0.71
CA ILE A 156 2.71 -9.21 -1.99
C ILE A 156 2.80 -7.70 -2.02
N ASN A 157 4.00 -7.18 -2.25
CA ASN A 157 4.25 -5.76 -2.45
C ASN A 157 4.53 -5.49 -3.94
N LEU A 158 3.49 -5.05 -4.66
CA LEU A 158 3.55 -4.82 -6.10
C LEU A 158 4.52 -3.70 -6.45
N MET A 159 4.53 -2.61 -5.68
CA MET A 159 5.45 -1.48 -5.90
C MET A 159 6.92 -1.93 -5.82
N LYS A 160 7.28 -2.74 -4.81
CA LYS A 160 8.62 -3.32 -4.67
C LYS A 160 8.95 -4.26 -5.83
N GLN A 161 8.01 -5.10 -6.27
CA GLN A 161 8.21 -6.03 -7.41
C GLN A 161 8.46 -5.29 -8.73
N LEU A 162 7.88 -4.10 -8.90
CA LEU A 162 8.07 -3.25 -10.08
C LEU A 162 9.31 -2.34 -9.97
N GLY A 163 10.12 -2.47 -8.90
CA GLY A 163 11.28 -1.60 -8.67
C GLY A 163 10.90 -0.14 -8.36
N THR A 164 9.63 0.13 -8.04
CA THR A 164 9.12 1.48 -7.77
C THR A 164 9.04 1.68 -6.26
N THR A 165 10.05 2.30 -5.65
CA THR A 165 10.05 2.62 -4.20
C THR A 165 9.53 4.01 -3.90
N HIS A 166 9.48 4.87 -4.92
CA HIS A 166 9.01 6.24 -4.83
C HIS A 166 8.07 6.50 -6.02
N LEU A 167 6.91 7.07 -5.72
CA LEU A 167 6.03 7.59 -6.76
C LEU A 167 6.49 9.00 -7.07
N GLU A 168 6.71 9.29 -8.35
CA GLU A 168 6.94 10.67 -8.78
C GLU A 168 5.76 11.52 -8.32
N ALA A 169 6.06 12.64 -7.65
CA ALA A 169 5.04 13.62 -7.32
C ALA A 169 4.33 14.04 -8.62
N GLU A 170 3.01 14.19 -8.57
CA GLU A 170 2.25 14.74 -9.69
C GLU A 170 2.88 16.10 -10.03
N LYS A 171 3.51 16.22 -11.21
CA LYS A 171 4.20 17.45 -11.61
C LYS A 171 3.25 18.63 -11.41
N GLN A 172 3.56 19.51 -10.46
CA GLN A 172 2.73 20.68 -10.16
C GLN A 172 2.54 21.56 -11.41
N ASP A 173 3.48 21.47 -12.35
CA ASP A 173 3.44 22.05 -13.71
C ASP A 173 2.23 21.62 -14.57
N THR A 174 1.54 20.53 -14.21
CA THR A 174 0.35 20.04 -14.91
C THR A 174 -0.97 20.56 -14.34
N LEU A 175 -0.93 21.25 -13.20
CA LEU A 175 -2.11 21.86 -12.58
C LEU A 175 -2.33 23.25 -13.18
N TRP A 176 -3.53 23.46 -13.72
CA TRP A 176 -3.96 24.71 -14.32
C TRP A 176 -5.01 25.37 -13.43
N PHE A 177 -4.79 26.64 -13.08
CA PHE A 177 -5.59 27.37 -12.11
C PHE A 177 -6.35 28.52 -12.77
N THR A 178 -7.58 28.76 -12.34
CA THR A 178 -8.32 29.98 -12.69
C THR A 178 -7.68 31.21 -12.04
N PRO A 179 -7.92 32.44 -12.53
CA PRO A 179 -7.45 33.65 -11.85
C PRO A 179 -7.92 33.77 -10.39
N THR A 180 -9.07 33.20 -10.04
CA THR A 180 -9.55 33.17 -8.65
C THR A 180 -8.71 32.21 -7.79
N GLU A 181 -8.43 31.01 -8.31
CA GLU A 181 -7.61 30.01 -7.65
C GLU A 181 -6.14 30.46 -7.52
N LEU A 182 -5.60 31.17 -8.52
CA LEU A 182 -4.28 31.79 -8.42
C LEU A 182 -4.27 32.91 -7.36
N GLY A 183 -5.29 33.75 -7.32
CA GLY A 183 -5.41 34.81 -6.32
C GLY A 183 -5.42 34.27 -4.89
N GLN A 184 -6.16 33.19 -4.61
CA GLN A 184 -6.12 32.52 -3.30
C GLN A 184 -4.71 32.03 -2.92
N ARG A 185 -3.91 31.63 -3.89
CA ARG A 185 -2.53 31.13 -3.71
C ARG A 185 -1.49 32.25 -3.69
N PHE A 186 -1.82 33.42 -4.21
CA PHE A 186 -0.96 34.58 -4.32
C PHE A 186 -1.50 35.71 -3.43
N HIS A 187 -1.09 35.69 -2.16
CA HIS A 187 -1.43 36.70 -1.15
C HIS A 187 -2.94 36.90 -0.92
N ASN A 188 -3.74 35.85 -1.17
CA ASN A 188 -5.20 35.89 -1.06
C ASN A 188 -5.84 37.03 -1.89
N THR A 189 -5.22 37.33 -3.04
CA THR A 189 -5.66 38.39 -3.95
C THR A 189 -7.04 38.07 -4.52
N SER A 190 -7.91 39.06 -4.61
CA SER A 190 -9.22 38.90 -5.26
C SER A 190 -9.08 38.48 -6.73
N ALA A 191 -10.09 37.81 -7.28
CA ALA A 191 -10.11 37.44 -8.69
C ALA A 191 -9.90 38.64 -9.64
N ARG A 192 -10.41 39.82 -9.25
CA ARG A 192 -10.19 41.07 -9.99
C ARG A 192 -8.73 41.51 -9.90
N GLY A 193 -8.16 41.51 -8.70
CA GLY A 193 -6.75 41.87 -8.48
C GLY A 193 -5.79 40.94 -9.22
N MET A 194 -6.04 39.63 -9.19
CA MET A 194 -5.21 38.66 -9.90
C MET A 194 -5.25 38.88 -11.42
N ASN A 195 -6.43 39.21 -11.97
CA ASN A 195 -6.53 39.54 -13.38
C ASN A 195 -5.75 40.81 -13.77
N LEU A 196 -5.69 41.80 -12.88
CA LEU A 196 -4.89 43.00 -13.07
C LEU A 196 -3.39 42.68 -13.03
N LEU A 197 -2.94 41.90 -12.05
CA LEU A 197 -1.54 41.48 -11.95
C LEU A 197 -1.07 40.70 -13.19
N LEU A 198 -1.89 39.78 -13.69
CA LEU A 198 -1.60 39.07 -14.95
C LEU A 198 -1.54 40.03 -16.15
N ALA A 199 -2.32 41.11 -16.14
CA ALA A 199 -2.29 42.12 -17.19
C ALA A 199 -1.07 43.04 -17.10
N GLU A 200 -0.70 43.46 -15.89
CA GLU A 200 0.50 44.25 -15.59
C GLU A 200 1.78 43.48 -15.96
N ALA A 201 1.79 42.17 -15.72
CA ALA A 201 2.86 41.27 -16.16
C ALA A 201 2.87 41.01 -17.69
N GLY A 202 1.93 41.61 -18.44
CA GLY A 202 1.83 41.45 -19.89
C GLY A 202 1.32 40.08 -20.35
N LEU A 203 0.78 39.26 -19.46
CA LEU A 203 0.32 37.90 -19.75
C LEU A 203 -1.11 37.89 -20.34
N GLN A 204 -1.95 38.86 -20.00
CA GLN A 204 -3.28 39.00 -20.60
C GLN A 204 -3.68 40.45 -20.85
N ALA A 205 -4.66 40.66 -21.73
CA ALA A 205 -5.22 41.97 -22.03
C ALA A 205 -6.75 41.91 -22.05
N LYS A 206 -7.39 43.05 -21.77
CA LYS A 206 -8.85 43.16 -21.80
C LYS A 206 -9.29 43.64 -23.19
N ILE A 207 -9.94 42.78 -23.97
CA ILE A 207 -10.42 43.04 -25.33
C ILE A 207 -11.95 42.81 -25.34
N ASN A 208 -12.74 43.79 -25.79
CA ASN A 208 -14.21 43.69 -25.86
C ASN A 208 -14.86 43.17 -24.56
N ASP A 209 -14.45 43.75 -23.43
CA ASP A 209 -14.85 43.36 -22.08
C ASP A 209 -14.50 41.93 -21.61
N LYS A 210 -13.65 41.22 -22.36
CA LYS A 210 -13.16 39.88 -22.01
C LYS A 210 -11.65 39.87 -21.81
N TRP A 211 -11.19 39.07 -20.84
CA TRP A 211 -9.77 38.82 -20.64
C TRP A 211 -9.28 37.79 -21.65
N GLU A 212 -8.30 38.18 -22.45
CA GLU A 212 -7.68 37.32 -23.46
C GLU A 212 -6.16 37.23 -23.24
N PRO A 213 -5.56 36.03 -23.32
CA PRO A 213 -4.11 35.87 -23.19
C PRO A 213 -3.35 36.57 -24.32
N THR A 214 -2.27 37.28 -23.98
CA THR A 214 -1.33 37.84 -24.96
C THR A 214 -0.49 36.73 -25.59
N GLN A 215 0.35 37.05 -26.58
CA GLN A 215 1.28 36.09 -27.17
C GLN A 215 2.18 35.44 -26.11
N VAL A 216 2.66 36.22 -25.14
CA VAL A 216 3.47 35.73 -24.01
C VAL A 216 2.63 34.88 -23.06
N GLY A 217 1.44 35.33 -22.69
CA GLY A 217 0.58 34.56 -21.78
C GLY A 217 0.07 33.24 -22.33
N ARG A 218 0.00 33.08 -23.67
CA ARG A 218 -0.35 31.80 -24.30
C ARG A 218 0.64 30.68 -23.98
N GLU A 219 1.89 30.99 -23.65
CA GLU A 219 2.87 29.98 -23.23
C GLU A 219 2.56 29.43 -21.83
N PHE A 220 1.82 30.18 -21.01
CA PHE A 220 1.53 29.86 -19.62
C PHE A 220 0.06 29.59 -19.33
N CYS A 221 -0.79 29.50 -20.36
CA CYS A 221 -2.22 29.26 -20.20
C CYS A 221 -2.76 28.16 -21.12
N ARG A 222 -3.90 27.59 -20.74
CA ARG A 222 -4.70 26.67 -21.55
C ARG A 222 -6.18 27.00 -21.45
N LEU A 223 -6.91 26.73 -22.53
CA LEU A 223 -8.37 26.84 -22.56
C LEU A 223 -9.00 25.52 -22.16
N PHE A 224 -9.96 25.59 -21.23
CA PHE A 224 -10.74 24.46 -20.75
C PHE A 224 -12.23 24.69 -21.01
N ASP A 225 -12.94 23.65 -21.44
CA ASP A 225 -14.40 23.68 -21.57
C ASP A 225 -15.04 23.61 -20.18
N THR A 226 -15.94 24.54 -19.86
CA THR A 226 -16.61 24.61 -18.55
C THR A 226 -17.88 23.76 -18.49
N SER A 227 -18.17 22.93 -19.50
CA SER A 227 -19.40 22.13 -19.68
C SER A 227 -20.70 22.96 -19.73
N LYS A 228 -20.60 24.28 -19.62
CA LYS A 228 -21.69 25.25 -19.82
C LYS A 228 -21.71 25.66 -21.28
N LYS A 229 -22.90 25.84 -21.85
CA LYS A 229 -23.08 26.34 -23.22
C LYS A 229 -23.74 27.71 -23.18
N HIS A 230 -23.34 28.61 -24.07
CA HIS A 230 -24.12 29.82 -24.33
C HIS A 230 -25.48 29.46 -24.94
N GLY A 231 -26.43 30.41 -24.95
CA GLY A 231 -27.73 30.23 -25.62
C GLY A 231 -27.62 29.90 -27.11
N SER A 232 -26.46 30.11 -27.71
CA SER A 232 -26.09 29.76 -29.10
C SER A 232 -25.49 28.36 -29.27
N GLY A 233 -25.38 27.56 -28.20
CA GLY A 233 -24.83 26.19 -28.25
C GLY A 233 -23.29 26.10 -28.20
N VAL A 234 -22.59 27.23 -28.27
CA VAL A 234 -21.12 27.30 -28.17
C VAL A 234 -20.67 27.01 -26.72
N PRO A 235 -19.70 26.10 -26.50
CA PRO A 235 -19.15 25.84 -25.17
C PRO A 235 -18.49 27.07 -24.58
N VAL A 236 -18.75 27.32 -23.29
CA VAL A 236 -18.10 28.39 -22.53
C VAL A 236 -16.69 27.93 -22.19
N MET A 237 -15.71 28.56 -22.82
CA MET A 237 -14.29 28.31 -22.62
C MET A 237 -13.75 29.16 -21.47
N GLN A 238 -12.91 28.57 -20.63
CA GLN A 238 -12.25 29.26 -19.52
C GLN A 238 -10.73 29.12 -19.64
N VAL A 239 -10.04 30.26 -19.55
CA VAL A 239 -8.57 30.30 -19.46
C VAL A 239 -8.14 29.88 -18.06
N LYS A 240 -7.20 28.94 -18.00
CA LYS A 240 -6.49 28.57 -16.77
C LYS A 240 -4.99 28.71 -16.99
N TRP A 241 -4.28 29.02 -15.93
CA TRP A 241 -2.88 29.44 -15.92
C TRP A 241 -2.02 28.44 -15.15
N SER A 242 -0.79 28.24 -15.61
CA SER A 242 0.23 27.49 -14.88
C SER A 242 0.65 28.26 -13.61
N ILE A 243 1.08 27.55 -12.56
CA ILE A 243 1.66 28.18 -11.37
C ILE A 243 2.94 28.97 -11.66
N ASN A 244 3.60 28.67 -12.80
CA ASN A 244 4.82 29.34 -13.24
C ASN A 244 4.61 30.80 -13.66
N VAL A 245 3.36 31.29 -13.69
CA VAL A 245 3.10 32.73 -13.85
C VAL A 245 3.40 33.52 -12.59
N LEU A 246 3.32 32.90 -11.40
CA LEU A 246 3.44 33.62 -10.12
C LEU A 246 4.78 34.36 -9.97
N PRO A 247 5.94 33.79 -10.34
CA PRO A 247 7.22 34.52 -10.29
C PRO A 247 7.31 35.70 -11.28
N MET A 248 6.43 35.77 -12.27
CA MET A 248 6.37 36.86 -13.25
C MET A 248 5.49 38.02 -12.79
N LEU A 249 4.72 37.82 -11.71
CA LEU A 249 3.90 38.86 -11.12
C LEU A 249 4.78 39.69 -10.21
N GLY A 250 4.84 41.00 -10.44
CA GLY A 250 5.53 41.91 -9.53
C GLY A 250 4.93 41.82 -8.12
N GLU A 251 5.75 42.07 -7.10
CA GLU A 251 5.26 42.24 -5.73
C GLU A 251 4.19 43.34 -5.74
N SER A 252 2.95 42.98 -5.44
CA SER A 252 1.88 43.96 -5.28
C SER A 252 2.33 44.92 -4.18
N LYS A 253 2.54 46.20 -4.54
CA LYS A 253 2.53 47.28 -3.56
C LYS A 253 1.25 47.14 -2.75
N GLU A 254 1.41 46.96 -1.44
CA GLU A 254 0.31 47.00 -0.49
C GLU A 254 -0.52 48.26 -0.75
N ALA A 255 -1.82 48.06 -0.94
CA ALA A 255 -2.77 49.16 -0.94
C ALA A 255 -2.79 49.77 0.47
N ALA A 256 -2.20 50.95 0.60
CA ALA A 256 -2.55 51.93 1.62
C ALA A 256 -3.78 52.73 1.16
#